data_AF-A0A927X4J0-F1
#
_entry.id   AF-A0A927X4J0-F1
#
_cell.length_a   1.000
_cell.length_b   1.000
_cell.length_c   1.000
_cell.angle_alpha   90.00
_cell.angle_beta   90.00
_cell.angle_gamma   90.00
#
_symmetry.space_group_name_H-M   'P 1'
#
loop_
_entity.id
_entity.type
_entity.pdbx_description
1 polymer ?
#
loop_
_entity_poly.entity_id
_entity_poly.type
_entity_poly.pdbx_seq_one_letter_code
_entity_poly.pdbx_strand_id
1 'polypeptide(L)'
;MIINNEHSVKGMYKFVDMVLKIINNGIPYERTKKIVFNQFLVESKEEKECKDLKDAYIYLVNNNNQNFNSELLEKTYFILTSKLLTKNISSKIMETYYLNIDVSIVSLAALLHLLILDIVKDKKIEFAFLISYFLILRKMEKHLIISKNNFNNYYEIIKNNDIGSLKILFFFSYKSYLIKEEKETKLEEILFLLKDKRKKLIEDFRIKKLFLCGSFSKEFIINTSDIDLIVVFNDDLLNIEQEKLIKKMKGYLNDFMPRKVDLLNFSNSLNSYNDSDLERMITII
;
A
#
# COMPACT_ATOMS: atom_id res chain seq x y z
N MET A 1 -19.26 -8.18 2.65
CA MET A 1 -19.22 -6.77 2.20
C MET A 1 -18.32 -6.75 0.98
N ILE A 2 -18.82 -6.44 -0.22
CA ILE A 2 -17.94 -6.01 -1.32
C ILE A 2 -17.05 -4.89 -0.73
N ILE A 3 -15.79 -4.80 -1.14
CA ILE A 3 -14.89 -3.68 -0.81
C ILE A 3 -15.56 -2.38 -1.31
N ASN A 4 -16.53 -1.88 -0.53
CA ASN A 4 -17.42 -0.77 -0.86
C ASN A 4 -16.93 0.53 -0.24
N ASN A 5 -15.90 0.46 0.61
CA ASN A 5 -15.23 1.63 1.15
C ASN A 5 -13.86 1.78 0.49
N GLU A 6 -13.61 2.89 -0.19
CA GLU A 6 -12.41 3.15 -0.99
C GLU A 6 -11.09 3.09 -0.20
N HIS A 7 -11.13 3.18 1.12
CA HIS A 7 -9.96 2.95 1.98
C HIS A 7 -9.57 1.47 2.09
N SER A 8 -10.56 0.55 2.06
CA SER A 8 -10.29 -0.90 1.98
C SER A 8 -9.60 -1.27 0.66
N VAL A 9 -9.88 -0.50 -0.41
CA VAL A 9 -9.16 -0.58 -1.69
C VAL A 9 -7.71 -0.09 -1.56
N LYS A 10 -7.47 1.09 -0.94
CA LYS A 10 -6.11 1.64 -0.75
C LYS A 10 -5.23 0.74 0.10
N GLY A 11 -5.81 0.17 1.15
CA GLY A 11 -5.19 -0.85 1.96
C GLY A 11 -4.86 -2.12 1.19
N MET A 12 -5.81 -2.60 0.37
CA MET A 12 -5.64 -3.81 -0.45
C MET A 12 -4.47 -3.69 -1.41
N TYR A 13 -4.46 -2.69 -2.30
CA TYR A 13 -3.40 -2.64 -3.32
C TYR A 13 -2.02 -2.40 -2.70
N LYS A 14 -1.93 -1.64 -1.60
CA LYS A 14 -0.66 -1.43 -0.87
C LYS A 14 -0.18 -2.71 -0.20
N PHE A 15 -1.10 -3.51 0.35
CA PHE A 15 -0.76 -4.81 0.91
C PHE A 15 -0.25 -5.76 -0.17
N VAL A 16 -0.97 -5.88 -1.29
CA VAL A 16 -0.59 -6.74 -2.41
C VAL A 16 0.78 -6.33 -2.95
N ASP A 17 0.99 -5.06 -3.25
CA ASP A 17 2.27 -4.53 -3.74
C ASP A 17 3.42 -4.78 -2.75
N MET A 18 3.19 -4.56 -1.45
CA MET A 18 4.19 -4.84 -0.42
C MET A 18 4.61 -6.31 -0.43
N VAL A 19 3.66 -7.24 -0.42
CA VAL A 19 3.96 -8.68 -0.41
C VAL A 19 4.69 -9.09 -1.68
N LEU A 20 4.25 -8.62 -2.85
CA LEU A 20 4.91 -8.88 -4.14
C LEU A 20 6.36 -8.40 -4.15
N LYS A 21 6.61 -7.18 -3.64
CA LYS A 21 7.98 -6.65 -3.52
C LYS A 21 8.82 -7.42 -2.52
N ILE A 22 8.24 -7.87 -1.41
CA ILE A 22 8.94 -8.74 -0.47
C ILE A 22 9.38 -9.98 -1.25
N ILE A 23 8.49 -10.75 -1.88
CA ILE A 23 8.86 -11.99 -2.60
C ILE A 23 9.66 -11.78 -3.90
N ASN A 24 10.15 -10.56 -4.17
CA ASN A 24 10.89 -10.18 -5.38
C ASN A 24 10.14 -10.47 -6.69
N ASN A 25 8.82 -10.33 -6.67
CA ASN A 25 8.03 -10.35 -7.90
C ASN A 25 8.26 -9.03 -8.66
N GLY A 26 8.68 -9.14 -9.93
CA GLY A 26 9.17 -8.02 -10.74
C GLY A 26 8.10 -7.08 -11.29
N ILE A 27 6.83 -7.22 -10.88
CA ILE A 27 5.75 -6.39 -11.41
C ILE A 27 5.88 -4.94 -10.97
N PRO A 28 5.83 -3.98 -11.92
CA PRO A 28 5.78 -2.56 -11.59
C PRO A 28 4.53 -2.21 -10.78
N TYR A 29 4.69 -1.30 -9.81
CA TYR A 29 3.61 -0.83 -8.93
C TYR A 29 2.32 -0.43 -9.67
N GLU A 30 2.44 0.29 -10.79
CA GLU A 30 1.29 0.71 -11.60
C GLU A 30 0.55 -0.47 -12.24
N ARG A 31 1.29 -1.52 -12.61
CA ARG A 31 0.72 -2.75 -13.17
C ARG A 31 0.02 -3.56 -12.07
N THR A 32 0.60 -3.64 -10.87
CA THR A 32 -0.06 -4.21 -9.68
C THR A 32 -1.40 -3.53 -9.40
N LYS A 33 -1.43 -2.19 -9.38
CA LYS A 33 -2.65 -1.40 -9.15
C LYS A 33 -3.74 -1.78 -10.16
N LYS A 34 -3.41 -1.78 -11.45
CA LYS A 34 -4.32 -2.15 -12.55
C LYS A 34 -4.89 -3.58 -12.43
N ILE A 35 -4.06 -4.55 -12.04
CA ILE A 35 -4.49 -5.94 -11.84
C ILE A 35 -5.43 -6.03 -10.63
N VAL A 36 -5.10 -5.35 -9.52
CA VAL A 36 -5.93 -5.33 -8.31
C VAL A 36 -7.33 -4.76 -8.61
N PHE A 37 -7.42 -3.78 -9.51
CA PHE A 37 -8.69 -3.20 -9.98
C PHE A 37 -9.39 -3.98 -11.10
N ASN A 38 -8.88 -5.15 -11.50
CA ASN A 38 -9.39 -5.95 -12.63
C ASN A 38 -9.51 -5.14 -13.95
N GLN A 39 -8.60 -4.20 -14.20
CA GLN A 39 -8.66 -3.32 -15.38
C GLN A 39 -7.93 -3.87 -16.61
N PHE A 40 -7.16 -4.95 -16.46
CA PHE A 40 -6.38 -5.55 -17.55
C PHE A 40 -6.44 -7.08 -17.48
N LEU A 41 -6.23 -7.69 -18.64
CA LEU A 41 -5.96 -9.12 -18.75
C LEU A 41 -4.62 -9.44 -18.07
N VAL A 42 -4.57 -10.59 -17.41
CA VAL A 42 -3.34 -11.16 -16.85
C VAL A 42 -2.69 -12.03 -17.91
N GLU A 43 -1.44 -11.75 -18.21
CA GLU A 43 -0.68 -12.34 -19.33
C GLU A 43 0.57 -13.08 -18.85
N SER A 44 1.21 -12.61 -17.77
CA SER A 44 2.43 -13.23 -17.23
C SER A 44 2.19 -14.09 -15.99
N LYS A 45 3.18 -14.93 -15.64
CA LYS A 45 3.16 -15.73 -14.41
C LYS A 45 3.15 -14.83 -13.18
N GLU A 46 3.99 -13.80 -13.16
CA GLU A 46 4.06 -12.82 -12.10
C GLU A 46 2.70 -12.14 -11.91
N GLU A 47 2.00 -11.83 -13.01
CA GLU A 47 0.72 -11.12 -12.97
C GLU A 47 -0.38 -12.01 -12.42
N LYS A 48 -0.27 -13.31 -12.72
CA LYS A 48 -1.12 -14.32 -12.13
C LYS A 48 -0.88 -14.44 -10.62
N GLU A 49 0.36 -14.42 -10.15
CA GLU A 49 0.66 -14.40 -8.72
C GLU A 49 0.09 -13.15 -8.02
N CYS A 50 0.17 -11.98 -8.67
CA CYS A 50 -0.48 -10.76 -8.18
C CYS A 50 -2.00 -10.96 -8.05
N LYS A 51 -2.63 -11.55 -9.06
CA LYS A 51 -4.08 -11.77 -9.07
C LYS A 51 -4.52 -12.79 -8.03
N ASP A 52 -3.82 -13.92 -7.92
CA ASP A 52 -4.12 -14.99 -6.96
C ASP A 52 -3.98 -14.48 -5.51
N LEU A 53 -2.94 -13.68 -5.23
CA LEU A 53 -2.76 -13.01 -3.93
C LEU A 53 -3.90 -12.05 -3.61
N LYS A 54 -4.29 -11.22 -4.59
CA LYS A 54 -5.40 -10.26 -4.45
C LYS A 54 -6.74 -10.98 -4.25
N ASP A 55 -7.01 -12.06 -4.97
CA ASP A 55 -8.27 -12.80 -4.85
C ASP A 55 -8.33 -13.54 -3.51
N ALA A 56 -7.22 -14.08 -3.01
CA ALA A 56 -7.13 -14.66 -1.66
C ALA A 56 -7.33 -13.62 -0.56
N TYR A 57 -6.77 -12.41 -0.73
CA TYR A 57 -7.01 -11.28 0.15
C TYR A 57 -8.51 -10.92 0.21
N ILE A 58 -9.16 -10.78 -0.94
CA ILE A 58 -10.60 -10.43 -1.01
C ILE A 58 -11.42 -11.48 -0.28
N TYR A 59 -11.12 -12.76 -0.50
CA TYR A 59 -11.80 -13.85 0.17
C TYR A 59 -11.71 -13.71 1.70
N LEU A 60 -10.51 -13.50 2.25
CA LEU A 60 -10.33 -13.32 3.70
C LEU A 60 -11.13 -12.13 4.24
N VAL A 61 -10.99 -10.96 3.62
CA VAL A 61 -11.64 -9.73 4.10
C VAL A 61 -13.16 -9.84 4.02
N ASN A 62 -13.70 -10.45 2.96
CA ASN A 62 -15.14 -10.66 2.83
C ASN A 62 -15.72 -11.61 3.87
N ASN A 63 -14.89 -12.47 4.46
CA ASN A 63 -15.24 -13.44 5.50
C ASN A 63 -14.75 -13.01 6.90
N ASN A 64 -14.48 -11.72 7.13
CA ASN A 64 -13.98 -11.20 8.40
C ASN A 64 -14.89 -11.45 9.62
N ASN A 65 -16.20 -11.62 9.38
CA ASN A 65 -17.19 -11.90 10.43
C ASN A 65 -17.35 -13.40 10.74
N GLN A 66 -16.54 -14.27 10.14
CA GLN A 66 -16.56 -15.71 10.44
C GLN A 66 -15.52 -16.09 11.52
N ASN A 67 -15.75 -17.24 12.14
CA ASN A 67 -14.79 -17.84 13.06
C ASN A 67 -13.49 -18.19 12.33
N PHE A 68 -12.37 -18.09 13.04
CA PHE A 68 -11.07 -18.52 12.50
C PHE A 68 -10.97 -20.04 12.52
N ASN A 69 -11.30 -20.69 11.40
CA ASN A 69 -11.43 -22.14 11.29
C ASN A 69 -10.63 -22.73 10.12
N SER A 70 -10.58 -24.07 10.01
CA SER A 70 -9.81 -24.76 8.97
C SER A 70 -10.32 -24.41 7.59
N GLU A 71 -11.63 -24.28 7.42
CA GLU A 71 -12.25 -23.94 6.15
C GLU A 71 -11.78 -22.57 5.63
N LEU A 72 -11.70 -21.55 6.49
CA LEU A 72 -11.18 -20.24 6.15
C LEU A 72 -9.73 -20.33 5.66
N LEU A 73 -8.88 -21.08 6.39
CA LEU A 73 -7.47 -21.28 6.05
C LEU A 73 -7.29 -22.04 4.74
N GLU A 74 -8.00 -23.16 4.59
CA GLU A 74 -7.94 -24.06 3.44
C GLU A 74 -8.41 -23.37 2.17
N LYS A 75 -9.55 -22.66 2.21
CA LYS A 75 -10.06 -21.90 1.06
C LYS A 75 -9.15 -20.74 0.68
N THR A 76 -8.63 -20.01 1.66
CA THR A 76 -7.67 -18.92 1.41
C THR A 76 -6.42 -19.45 0.71
N TYR A 77 -5.84 -20.53 1.23
CA TYR A 77 -4.64 -21.14 0.65
C TYR A 77 -4.91 -21.72 -0.73
N PHE A 78 -6.09 -22.33 -0.94
CA PHE A 78 -6.49 -22.84 -2.24
C PHE A 78 -6.63 -21.73 -3.28
N ILE A 79 -7.23 -20.59 -2.93
CA ILE A 79 -7.32 -19.45 -3.85
C ILE A 79 -5.92 -18.91 -4.20
N LEU A 80 -5.02 -18.85 -3.22
CA LEU A 80 -3.64 -18.37 -3.41
C LEU A 80 -2.79 -19.30 -4.29
N THR A 81 -2.99 -20.62 -4.21
CA THR A 81 -2.04 -21.61 -4.72
C THR A 81 -2.62 -22.63 -5.70
N SER A 82 -3.94 -22.70 -5.81
CA SER A 82 -4.69 -23.81 -6.44
C SER A 82 -4.38 -25.18 -5.84
N LYS A 83 -3.87 -25.24 -4.59
CA LYS A 83 -3.53 -26.47 -3.87
C LYS A 83 -4.25 -26.53 -2.53
N LEU A 84 -4.55 -27.74 -2.06
CA LEU A 84 -5.18 -27.95 -0.76
C LEU A 84 -4.15 -27.82 0.37
N LEU A 85 -4.49 -27.04 1.39
CA LEU A 85 -3.76 -27.05 2.66
C LEU A 85 -4.09 -28.36 3.39
N THR A 86 -3.08 -29.08 3.89
CA THR A 86 -3.34 -30.34 4.57
C THR A 86 -4.03 -30.08 5.92
N LYS A 87 -4.91 -31.01 6.33
CA LYS A 87 -5.63 -30.92 7.60
C LYS A 87 -4.70 -30.78 8.82
N ASN A 88 -3.54 -31.43 8.79
CA ASN A 88 -2.55 -31.29 9.86
C ASN A 88 -2.02 -29.85 9.96
N ILE A 89 -1.75 -29.20 8.83
CA ILE A 89 -1.29 -27.82 8.82
C ILE A 89 -2.40 -26.89 9.30
N SER A 90 -3.62 -27.01 8.75
CA SER A 90 -4.74 -26.14 9.15
C SER A 90 -5.08 -26.29 10.64
N SER A 91 -5.04 -27.51 11.17
CA SER A 91 -5.26 -27.79 12.60
C SER A 91 -4.16 -27.19 13.48
N LYS A 92 -2.87 -27.31 13.10
CA LYS A 92 -1.76 -26.74 13.88
C LYS A 92 -1.82 -25.21 13.95
N ILE A 93 -2.22 -24.56 12.85
CA ILE A 93 -2.44 -23.10 12.81
C ILE A 93 -3.59 -22.71 13.74
N MET A 94 -4.71 -23.43 13.69
CA MET A 94 -5.86 -23.18 14.57
C MET A 94 -5.54 -23.40 16.04
N GLU A 95 -4.90 -24.51 16.38
CA GLU A 95 -4.50 -24.83 17.75
C GLU A 95 -3.63 -23.71 18.31
N THR A 96 -2.61 -23.29 17.55
CA THR A 96 -1.75 -22.17 17.95
C THR A 96 -2.54 -20.87 18.10
N TYR A 97 -3.51 -20.61 17.22
CA TYR A 97 -4.38 -19.44 17.30
C TYR A 97 -5.20 -19.44 18.60
N TYR A 98 -5.90 -20.54 18.90
CA TYR A 98 -6.82 -20.61 20.05
C TYR A 98 -6.09 -20.71 21.39
N LEU A 99 -4.95 -21.40 21.46
CA LEU A 99 -4.12 -21.43 22.67
C LEU A 99 -3.52 -20.07 23.03
N ASN A 100 -3.42 -19.16 22.06
CA ASN A 100 -2.83 -17.83 22.24
C ASN A 100 -3.86 -16.72 21.99
N ILE A 101 -5.16 -17.00 22.09
CA ILE A 101 -6.19 -16.01 21.72
C ILE A 101 -6.19 -14.78 22.64
N ASP A 102 -5.72 -14.93 23.88
CA ASP A 102 -5.69 -13.89 24.91
C ASP A 102 -4.45 -12.99 24.85
N VAL A 103 -3.45 -13.33 23.99
CA VAL A 103 -2.27 -12.48 23.81
C VAL A 103 -2.59 -11.29 22.91
N SER A 104 -1.72 -10.28 22.89
CA SER A 104 -1.90 -9.13 22.01
C SER A 104 -1.97 -9.57 20.54
N ILE A 105 -2.88 -8.98 19.75
CA ILE A 105 -3.10 -9.40 18.36
C ILE A 105 -1.83 -9.31 17.49
N VAL A 106 -0.95 -8.35 17.78
CA VAL A 106 0.35 -8.22 17.13
C VAL A 106 1.25 -9.42 17.45
N SER A 107 1.25 -9.87 18.71
CA SER A 107 1.99 -11.06 19.13
C SER A 107 1.44 -12.31 18.49
N LEU A 108 0.11 -12.46 18.45
CA LEU A 108 -0.56 -13.58 17.81
C LEU A 108 -0.27 -13.63 16.30
N ALA A 109 -0.35 -12.48 15.63
CA ALA A 109 -0.05 -12.36 14.21
C ALA A 109 1.40 -12.72 13.90
N ALA A 110 2.37 -12.28 14.71
CA ALA A 110 3.79 -12.62 14.56
C ALA A 110 4.06 -14.11 14.83
N LEU A 111 3.43 -14.68 15.86
CA LEU A 111 3.54 -16.10 16.19
C LEU A 111 3.05 -16.98 15.04
N LEU A 112 1.84 -16.70 14.53
CA LEU A 112 1.28 -17.44 13.40
C LEU A 112 2.08 -17.21 12.12
N HIS A 113 2.65 -16.02 11.92
CA HIS A 113 3.51 -15.75 10.77
C HIS A 113 4.70 -16.70 10.72
N LEU A 114 5.47 -16.80 11.81
CA LEU A 114 6.63 -17.70 11.88
C LEU A 114 6.22 -19.17 11.79
N LEU A 115 5.13 -19.56 12.46
CA LEU A 115 4.60 -20.91 12.36
C LEU A 115 4.28 -21.28 10.90
N ILE A 116 3.60 -20.40 10.17
CA ILE A 116 3.25 -20.64 8.75
C ILE A 116 4.51 -20.77 7.91
N LEU A 117 5.51 -19.91 8.11
CA LEU A 117 6.79 -19.97 7.39
C LEU A 117 7.56 -21.28 7.62
N ASP A 118 7.36 -21.92 8.77
CA ASP A 118 7.94 -23.21 9.12
C ASP A 118 7.20 -24.40 8.48
N ILE A 119 5.86 -24.41 8.57
CA ILE A 119 5.07 -25.60 8.23
C ILE A 119 4.47 -25.60 6.82
N VAL A 120 4.39 -24.44 6.15
CA VAL A 120 3.85 -24.31 4.79
C VAL A 120 4.98 -24.30 3.77
N LYS A 121 4.80 -25.06 2.69
CA LYS A 121 5.82 -25.23 1.63
C LYS A 121 5.71 -24.17 0.54
N ASP A 122 4.57 -24.13 -0.14
CA ASP A 122 4.35 -23.24 -1.28
C ASP A 122 3.77 -21.90 -0.83
N LYS A 123 4.24 -20.80 -1.41
CA LYS A 123 3.70 -19.44 -1.19
C LYS A 123 3.56 -19.07 0.29
N LYS A 124 4.49 -19.58 1.12
CA LYS A 124 4.43 -19.49 2.59
C LYS A 124 4.53 -18.06 3.11
N ILE A 125 5.30 -17.19 2.42
CA ILE A 125 5.45 -15.78 2.79
C ILE A 125 4.13 -15.06 2.53
N GLU A 126 3.58 -15.23 1.34
CA GLU A 126 2.30 -14.65 0.93
C GLU A 126 1.17 -15.10 1.87
N PHE A 127 1.09 -16.40 2.15
CA PHE A 127 0.09 -16.96 3.06
C PHE A 127 0.28 -16.46 4.50
N ALA A 128 1.51 -16.40 5.00
CA ALA A 128 1.80 -15.86 6.33
C ALA A 128 1.36 -14.39 6.44
N PHE A 129 1.63 -13.57 5.42
CA PHE A 129 1.18 -12.17 5.39
C PHE A 129 -0.34 -12.04 5.33
N LEU A 130 -1.03 -12.86 4.53
CA LEU A 130 -2.49 -12.87 4.45
C LEU A 130 -3.12 -13.13 5.83
N ILE A 131 -2.63 -14.14 6.56
CA ILE A 131 -3.13 -14.46 7.90
C ILE A 131 -2.77 -13.37 8.92
N SER A 132 -1.54 -12.89 8.95
CA SER A 132 -1.13 -11.80 9.87
C SER A 132 -1.94 -10.53 9.62
N TYR A 133 -2.14 -10.17 8.35
CA TYR A 133 -2.94 -9.01 7.95
C TYR A 133 -4.40 -9.17 8.37
N PHE A 134 -5.01 -10.33 8.11
CA PHE A 134 -6.39 -10.62 8.48
C PHE A 134 -6.64 -10.44 9.98
N LEU A 135 -5.74 -10.96 10.82
CA LEU A 135 -5.85 -10.86 12.27
C LEU A 135 -5.79 -9.41 12.77
N ILE A 136 -4.85 -8.62 12.24
CA ILE A 136 -4.69 -7.20 12.61
C ILE A 136 -5.88 -6.39 12.10
N LEU A 137 -6.33 -6.61 10.85
CA LEU A 137 -7.49 -5.92 10.30
C LEU A 137 -8.73 -6.21 11.14
N ARG A 138 -8.99 -7.47 11.48
CA ARG A 138 -10.19 -7.89 12.21
C ARG A 138 -10.32 -7.26 13.60
N LYS A 139 -9.21 -7.11 14.33
CA LYS A 139 -9.22 -6.67 15.73
C LYS A 139 -8.89 -5.20 15.94
N MET A 140 -8.13 -4.60 15.01
CA MET A 140 -7.65 -3.21 15.15
C MET A 140 -8.22 -2.28 14.09
N GLU A 141 -8.84 -2.81 13.04
CA GLU A 141 -9.27 -2.04 11.85
C GLU A 141 -8.08 -1.29 11.19
N LYS A 142 -6.89 -1.91 11.25
CA LYS A 142 -5.65 -1.36 10.68
C LYS A 142 -5.04 -2.29 9.65
N HIS A 143 -4.26 -1.71 8.76
CA HIS A 143 -3.60 -2.40 7.67
C HIS A 143 -2.14 -2.66 8.00
N LEU A 144 -1.71 -3.93 7.98
CA LEU A 144 -0.30 -4.29 8.13
C LEU A 144 0.47 -3.98 6.84
N ILE A 145 1.30 -2.93 6.87
CA ILE A 145 2.11 -2.47 5.73
C ILE A 145 3.55 -2.17 6.20
N ILE A 146 4.46 -3.11 5.97
CA ILE A 146 5.90 -2.98 6.16
C ILE A 146 6.46 -2.00 5.11
N SER A 147 7.23 -1.01 5.57
CA SER A 147 7.94 -0.08 4.69
C SER A 147 9.05 -0.79 3.92
N LYS A 148 9.31 -0.36 2.67
CA LYS A 148 10.39 -0.91 1.83
C LYS A 148 11.75 -0.92 2.53
N ASN A 149 12.04 0.11 3.34
CA ASN A 149 13.29 0.21 4.10
C ASN A 149 13.47 -0.91 5.14
N ASN A 150 12.39 -1.59 5.52
CA ASN A 150 12.40 -2.66 6.51
C ASN A 150 12.35 -4.06 5.89
N PHE A 151 12.41 -4.21 4.56
CA PHE A 151 12.37 -5.54 3.93
C PHE A 151 13.60 -6.38 4.28
N ASN A 152 14.80 -5.80 4.26
CA ASN A 152 16.01 -6.52 4.65
C ASN A 152 15.95 -6.95 6.13
N ASN A 153 15.45 -6.06 6.99
CA ASN A 153 15.24 -6.39 8.40
C ASN A 153 14.23 -7.55 8.57
N TYR A 154 13.11 -7.51 7.84
CA TYR A 154 12.15 -8.62 7.81
C TYR A 154 12.82 -9.95 7.44
N TYR A 155 13.69 -9.94 6.42
CA TYR A 155 14.42 -11.13 5.98
C TYR A 155 15.37 -11.69 7.04
N GLU A 156 16.11 -10.83 7.73
CA GLU A 156 16.98 -11.25 8.84
C GLU A 156 16.18 -11.82 10.00
N ILE A 157 15.06 -11.18 10.34
CA ILE A 157 14.16 -11.61 11.41
C ILE A 157 13.63 -13.02 11.15
N ILE A 158 13.09 -13.29 9.96
CA ILE A 158 12.52 -14.62 9.65
C ILE A 158 13.62 -15.68 9.53
N LYS A 159 14.82 -15.31 9.06
CA LYS A 159 15.97 -16.23 8.98
C LYS A 159 16.43 -16.65 10.37
N ASN A 160 16.41 -15.74 11.33
CA ASN A 160 16.83 -15.97 12.71
C ASN A 160 15.69 -16.52 13.60
N ASN A 161 14.48 -16.67 13.05
CA ASN A 161 13.28 -17.03 13.80
C ASN A 161 13.02 -16.12 15.01
N ASP A 162 13.32 -14.83 14.87
CA ASP A 162 13.26 -13.85 15.97
C ASP A 162 11.85 -13.26 16.11
N ILE A 163 11.03 -13.94 16.89
CA ILE A 163 9.65 -13.50 17.17
C ILE A 163 9.61 -12.12 17.86
N GLY A 164 10.61 -11.77 18.67
CA GLY A 164 10.65 -10.49 19.38
C GLY A 164 10.75 -9.32 18.40
N SER A 165 11.73 -9.41 17.50
CA SER A 165 11.91 -8.40 16.45
C SER A 165 10.75 -8.38 15.46
N LEU A 166 10.13 -9.53 15.15
CA LEU A 166 8.94 -9.57 14.27
C LEU A 166 7.75 -8.84 14.89
N LYS A 167 7.52 -9.02 16.20
CA LYS A 167 6.48 -8.30 16.94
C LYS A 167 6.70 -6.79 16.87
N ILE A 168 7.94 -6.35 17.09
CA ILE A 168 8.32 -4.93 17.00
C ILE A 168 8.07 -4.41 15.58
N LEU A 169 8.51 -5.14 14.56
CA LEU A 169 8.30 -4.77 13.17
C LEU A 169 6.80 -4.62 12.85
N PHE A 170 5.98 -5.58 13.25
CA PHE A 170 4.52 -5.53 13.01
C PHE A 170 3.87 -4.38 13.78
N PHE A 171 4.29 -4.13 15.03
CA PHE A 171 3.78 -3.03 15.84
C PHE A 171 4.00 -1.67 15.17
N PHE A 172 5.16 -1.45 14.54
CA PHE A 172 5.45 -0.22 13.80
C PHE A 172 4.92 -0.20 12.35
N SER A 173 4.34 -1.31 11.88
CA SER A 173 3.92 -1.46 10.47
C SER A 173 2.41 -1.39 10.27
N TYR A 174 1.57 -1.39 11.32
CA TYR A 174 0.14 -1.18 11.11
C TYR A 174 -0.18 0.30 10.89
N LYS A 175 -1.06 0.59 9.91
CA LYS A 175 -1.53 1.95 9.60
C LYS A 175 -3.04 2.03 9.65
N SER A 176 -3.56 3.11 10.24
CA SER A 176 -4.96 3.50 10.08
C SER A 176 -5.10 4.30 8.79
N TYR A 177 -5.98 3.88 7.90
CA TYR A 177 -6.49 4.76 6.85
C TYR A 177 -7.81 5.31 7.39
N LEU A 178 -7.75 6.47 8.07
CA LEU A 178 -8.94 7.11 8.65
C LEU A 178 -9.96 7.42 7.55
N ILE A 179 -11.24 7.23 7.88
CA ILE A 179 -12.39 7.65 7.08
C ILE A 179 -12.45 9.18 7.13
N LYS A 180 -12.16 9.83 6.01
CA LYS A 180 -12.78 11.12 5.71
C LYS A 180 -13.74 10.84 4.56
N GLU A 181 -15.00 11.24 4.69
CA GLU A 181 -15.89 11.37 3.54
C GLU A 181 -15.29 12.45 2.63
N GLU A 182 -14.39 12.07 1.73
CA GLU A 182 -13.81 12.99 0.76
C GLU A 182 -14.78 13.10 -0.41
N LYS A 183 -15.27 14.33 -0.65
CA LYS A 183 -16.05 14.64 -1.84
C LYS A 183 -15.29 14.21 -3.08
N GLU A 184 -16.03 13.71 -4.08
CA GLU A 184 -15.49 13.44 -5.40
C GLU A 184 -14.81 14.73 -5.92
N THR A 185 -13.50 14.66 -6.13
CA THR A 185 -12.69 15.80 -6.59
C THR A 185 -12.35 15.56 -8.05
N LYS A 186 -12.69 16.53 -8.90
CA LYS A 186 -12.42 16.44 -10.33
C LYS A 186 -11.07 17.06 -10.69
N LEU A 187 -10.46 16.59 -11.77
CA LEU A 187 -9.20 17.13 -12.28
C LEU A 187 -9.32 18.63 -12.57
N GLU A 188 -10.43 19.07 -13.16
CA GLU A 188 -10.68 20.46 -13.53
C GLU A 188 -10.69 21.39 -12.29
N GLU A 189 -11.21 20.90 -11.17
CA GLU A 189 -11.25 21.64 -9.90
C GLU A 189 -9.84 21.88 -9.37
N ILE A 190 -8.99 20.85 -9.37
CA ILE A 190 -7.58 20.97 -8.96
C ILE A 190 -6.83 21.94 -9.86
N LEU A 191 -6.99 21.80 -11.18
CA LEU A 191 -6.35 22.68 -12.15
C LEU A 191 -6.82 24.14 -11.99
N PHE A 192 -8.10 24.35 -11.71
CA PHE A 192 -8.65 25.69 -11.44
C PHE A 192 -8.01 26.31 -10.19
N LEU A 193 -7.99 25.58 -9.06
CA LEU A 193 -7.41 26.07 -7.81
C LEU A 193 -5.92 26.40 -7.94
N LEU A 194 -5.14 25.55 -8.62
CA LEU A 194 -3.71 25.82 -8.85
C LEU A 194 -3.49 27.04 -9.76
N LYS A 195 -4.31 27.20 -10.81
CA LYS A 195 -4.23 28.34 -11.71
C LYS A 195 -4.64 29.64 -11.02
N ASP A 196 -5.67 29.62 -10.16
CA ASP A 196 -6.08 30.78 -9.36
C ASP A 196 -4.95 31.25 -8.42
N LYS A 197 -4.20 30.32 -7.83
CA LYS A 197 -3.05 30.63 -6.96
C LYS A 197 -1.72 30.82 -7.69
N ARG A 198 -1.69 30.76 -9.03
CA ARG A 198 -0.46 30.75 -9.84
C ARG A 198 0.50 31.89 -9.50
N LYS A 199 0.02 33.13 -9.40
CA LYS A 199 0.86 34.30 -9.14
C LYS A 199 1.60 34.14 -7.81
N LYS A 200 0.87 33.78 -6.76
CA LYS A 200 1.42 33.56 -5.42
C LYS A 200 2.40 32.38 -5.39
N LEU A 201 2.09 31.30 -6.10
CA LEU A 201 2.98 30.15 -6.23
C LEU A 201 4.31 30.52 -6.89
N ILE A 202 4.30 31.34 -7.95
CA ILE A 202 5.52 31.81 -8.61
C ILE A 202 6.31 32.75 -7.71
N GLU A 203 5.65 33.76 -7.14
CA GLU A 203 6.31 34.86 -6.42
C GLU A 203 6.79 34.41 -5.02
N ASP A 204 5.91 33.82 -4.20
CA ASP A 204 6.23 33.52 -2.79
C ASP A 204 7.06 32.25 -2.62
N PHE A 205 6.96 31.32 -3.58
CA PHE A 205 7.67 30.04 -3.54
C PHE A 205 8.75 29.91 -4.61
N ARG A 206 8.96 30.95 -5.44
CA ARG A 206 10.05 31.03 -6.44
C ARG A 206 10.08 29.83 -7.38
N ILE A 207 8.90 29.48 -7.88
CA ILE A 207 8.68 28.33 -8.75
C ILE A 207 8.90 28.73 -10.21
N LYS A 208 9.72 27.93 -10.90
CA LYS A 208 9.95 28.00 -12.34
C LYS A 208 8.92 27.19 -13.12
N LYS A 209 8.62 25.97 -12.66
CA LYS A 209 7.57 25.09 -13.25
C LYS A 209 6.85 24.28 -12.18
N LEU A 210 5.59 23.95 -12.46
CA LEU A 210 4.78 23.06 -11.62
C LEU A 210 4.03 22.06 -12.51
N PHE A 211 4.15 20.79 -12.16
CA PHE A 211 3.51 19.68 -12.88
C PHE A 211 2.56 18.92 -11.96
N LEU A 212 1.40 18.54 -12.50
CA LEU A 212 0.49 17.57 -11.90
C LEU A 212 0.80 16.18 -12.46
N CYS A 213 0.92 15.22 -11.55
CA CYS A 213 1.35 13.86 -11.83
C CYS A 213 0.40 12.84 -11.20
N GLY A 214 0.77 11.56 -11.31
CA GLY A 214 0.13 10.49 -10.55
C GLY A 214 -1.29 10.20 -11.00
N SER A 215 -2.17 9.95 -10.05
CA SER A 215 -3.51 9.42 -10.35
C SER A 215 -4.39 10.41 -11.11
N PHE A 216 -4.25 11.72 -10.83
CA PHE A 216 -5.05 12.77 -11.45
C PHE A 216 -4.65 13.07 -12.90
N SER A 217 -3.35 13.10 -13.20
CA SER A 217 -2.89 13.40 -14.56
C SER A 217 -3.16 12.25 -15.56
N LYS A 218 -3.36 11.04 -15.04
CA LYS A 218 -3.65 9.84 -15.83
C LYS A 218 -5.13 9.46 -15.88
N GLU A 219 -6.02 10.29 -15.30
CA GLU A 219 -7.47 10.02 -15.19
C GLU A 219 -7.81 8.71 -14.45
N PHE A 220 -6.90 8.20 -13.61
CA PHE A 220 -7.11 7.04 -12.74
C PHE A 220 -7.41 7.47 -11.30
N ILE A 221 -8.43 8.33 -11.17
CA ILE A 221 -8.81 8.96 -9.90
C ILE A 221 -9.71 8.00 -9.11
N ILE A 222 -9.35 7.72 -7.86
CA ILE A 222 -10.23 7.13 -6.85
C ILE A 222 -10.38 8.17 -5.72
N ASN A 223 -11.38 8.10 -4.84
CA ASN A 223 -11.55 9.19 -3.86
C ASN A 223 -10.41 9.35 -2.87
N THR A 224 -9.56 8.32 -2.70
CA THR A 224 -8.38 8.37 -1.84
C THR A 224 -7.07 8.72 -2.57
N SER A 225 -7.15 9.09 -3.85
CA SER A 225 -6.00 9.56 -4.60
C SER A 225 -5.49 10.88 -4.01
N ASP A 226 -4.21 10.88 -3.63
CA ASP A 226 -3.49 12.09 -3.24
C ASP A 226 -3.23 12.95 -4.51
N ILE A 227 -2.98 14.25 -4.35
CA ILE A 227 -2.59 15.15 -5.43
C ILE A 227 -1.06 15.15 -5.50
N ASP A 228 -0.51 14.47 -6.50
CA ASP A 228 0.93 14.37 -6.72
C ASP A 228 1.43 15.54 -7.58
N LEU A 229 2.30 16.37 -7.01
CA LEU A 229 2.89 17.53 -7.69
C LEU A 229 4.41 17.40 -7.78
N ILE A 230 4.96 17.83 -8.91
CA ILE A 230 6.40 17.99 -9.09
C ILE A 230 6.70 19.48 -9.32
N VAL A 231 7.61 20.02 -8.52
CA VAL A 231 8.03 21.42 -8.59
C VAL A 231 9.46 21.55 -9.12
N VAL A 232 9.66 22.53 -9.98
CA VAL A 232 10.98 23.02 -10.40
C VAL A 232 11.12 24.43 -9.86
N PHE A 233 12.11 24.67 -9.01
CA PHE A 233 12.43 25.99 -8.48
C PHE A 233 13.27 26.81 -9.45
N ASN A 234 13.36 28.12 -9.22
CA ASN A 234 14.29 28.98 -9.94
C ASN A 234 15.74 28.56 -9.67
N ASP A 235 16.62 28.78 -10.67
CA ASP A 235 17.99 28.26 -10.70
C ASP A 235 18.91 28.92 -9.65
N ASP A 236 18.44 29.99 -8.99
CA ASP A 236 19.15 30.78 -7.98
C ASP A 236 18.99 30.26 -6.55
N LEU A 237 18.25 29.16 -6.35
CA LEU A 237 17.99 28.56 -5.03
C LEU A 237 18.91 27.39 -4.74
N LEU A 238 19.54 27.39 -3.56
CA LEU A 238 20.33 26.27 -3.06
C LEU A 238 19.43 25.10 -2.62
N ASN A 239 19.94 23.87 -2.66
CA ASN A 239 19.19 22.67 -2.29
C ASN A 239 18.51 22.77 -0.91
N ILE A 240 19.21 23.31 0.10
CA ILE A 240 18.66 23.49 1.46
C ILE A 240 17.47 24.47 1.47
N GLU A 241 17.51 25.49 0.63
CA GLU A 241 16.42 26.47 0.50
C GLU A 241 15.22 25.83 -0.20
N GLN A 242 15.46 25.05 -1.25
CA GLN A 242 14.43 24.29 -1.95
C GLN A 242 13.70 23.33 -0.98
N GLU A 243 14.41 22.61 -0.12
CA GLU A 243 13.78 21.73 0.88
C GLU A 243 12.90 22.48 1.88
N LYS A 244 13.33 23.66 2.34
CA LYS A 244 12.52 24.52 3.21
C LYS A 244 11.26 25.00 2.48
N LEU A 245 11.40 25.42 1.23
CA LEU A 245 10.28 25.87 0.40
C LEU A 245 9.30 24.73 0.10
N ILE A 246 9.76 23.51 -0.15
CA ILE A 246 8.88 22.34 -0.32
C ILE A 246 8.02 22.11 0.92
N LYS A 247 8.61 22.14 2.12
CA LYS A 247 7.84 21.95 3.36
C LYS A 247 6.78 23.04 3.53
N LYS A 248 7.15 24.31 3.30
CA LYS A 248 6.23 25.46 3.40
C LYS A 248 5.13 25.40 2.34
N MET A 249 5.48 25.11 1.10
CA MET A 249 4.56 25.00 -0.03
C MET A 249 3.59 23.84 0.17
N LYS A 250 4.08 22.69 0.65
CA LYS A 250 3.23 21.55 0.98
C LYS A 250 2.18 21.92 2.03
N GLY A 251 2.56 22.66 3.07
CA GLY A 251 1.60 23.20 4.04
C GLY A 251 0.56 24.08 3.37
N TYR A 252 1.02 25.12 2.65
CA TYR A 252 0.14 26.06 1.95
C TYR A 252 -0.84 25.38 0.98
N LEU A 253 -0.37 24.39 0.21
CA LEU A 253 -1.23 23.66 -0.74
C LEU A 253 -2.28 22.81 -0.03
N ASN A 254 -1.91 22.16 1.08
CA ASN A 254 -2.88 21.37 1.86
C ASN A 254 -3.96 22.22 2.54
N ASP A 255 -3.75 23.54 2.71
CA ASP A 255 -4.73 24.43 3.33
C ASP A 255 -5.94 24.74 2.42
N PHE A 256 -5.74 24.74 1.09
CA PHE A 256 -6.81 25.09 0.14
C PHE A 256 -7.17 23.97 -0.84
N MET A 257 -6.38 22.89 -0.89
CA MET A 257 -6.71 21.75 -1.72
C MET A 257 -7.77 20.87 -1.08
N PRO A 258 -8.68 20.30 -1.89
CA PRO A 258 -9.70 19.38 -1.39
C PRO A 258 -9.12 18.03 -0.93
N ARG A 259 -7.86 17.74 -1.27
CA ARG A 259 -7.16 16.49 -0.94
C ARG A 259 -5.74 16.73 -0.51
N LYS A 260 -5.17 15.72 0.16
CA LYS A 260 -3.77 15.73 0.57
C LYS A 260 -2.87 15.89 -0.66
N VAL A 261 -1.93 16.82 -0.56
CA VAL A 261 -0.92 17.08 -1.59
C VAL A 261 0.39 16.43 -1.18
N ASP A 262 0.95 15.62 -2.06
CA ASP A 262 2.34 15.18 -2.00
C ASP A 262 3.16 15.94 -3.06
N LEU A 263 4.25 16.57 -2.61
CA LEU A 263 5.05 17.51 -3.41
C LEU A 263 6.50 17.03 -3.46
N LEU A 264 7.03 16.86 -4.66
CA LEU A 264 8.40 16.41 -4.92
C LEU A 264 9.19 17.45 -5.72
N ASN A 265 10.49 17.55 -5.43
CA ASN A 265 11.42 18.27 -6.29
C ASN A 265 11.67 17.45 -7.56
N PHE A 266 11.77 18.13 -8.71
CA PHE A 266 12.05 17.48 -9.99
C PHE A 266 13.36 16.67 -9.99
N SER A 267 14.40 17.15 -9.30
CA SER A 267 15.66 16.40 -9.16
C SER A 267 15.48 15.06 -8.46
N ASN A 268 14.53 14.97 -7.52
CA ASN A 268 14.22 13.76 -6.76
C ASN A 268 13.13 12.90 -7.45
N SER A 269 12.38 13.47 -8.39
CA SER A 269 11.28 12.76 -9.05
C SER A 269 11.77 11.76 -10.10
N LEU A 270 12.93 12.00 -10.72
CA LEU A 270 13.56 11.05 -11.68
C LEU A 270 13.87 9.68 -11.06
N ASN A 271 14.06 9.61 -9.74
CA ASN A 271 14.26 8.35 -9.02
C ASN A 271 12.96 7.69 -8.56
N SER A 272 11.84 8.42 -8.62
CA SER A 272 10.57 8.03 -7.98
C SER A 272 9.48 7.66 -8.99
N TYR A 273 9.58 8.15 -10.23
CA TYR A 273 8.64 7.94 -11.31
C TYR A 273 9.34 7.24 -12.49
N ASN A 274 8.61 6.37 -13.19
CA ASN A 274 9.11 5.77 -14.43
C ASN A 274 8.85 6.70 -15.63
N ASP A 275 9.48 6.43 -16.77
CA ASP A 275 9.37 7.27 -17.98
C ASP A 275 7.90 7.47 -18.43
N SER A 276 7.07 6.44 -18.32
CA SER A 276 5.64 6.52 -18.69
C SER A 276 4.82 7.42 -17.76
N ASP A 277 5.25 7.59 -16.51
CA ASP A 277 4.63 8.50 -15.55
C ASP A 277 4.96 9.95 -15.91
N LEU A 278 6.18 10.18 -16.38
CA LEU A 278 6.69 11.50 -16.74
C LEU A 278 6.08 12.02 -18.06
N GLU A 279 5.81 11.13 -19.01
CA GLU A 279 5.15 11.50 -20.29
C GLU A 279 3.71 12.00 -20.11
N ARG A 280 3.04 11.61 -19.01
CA ARG A 280 1.64 11.97 -18.73
C ARG A 280 1.50 13.11 -17.73
N MET A 281 2.55 13.91 -17.54
CA MET A 281 2.51 15.07 -16.67
C MET A 281 1.70 16.21 -17.30
N ILE A 282 0.86 16.85 -16.50
CA ILE A 282 0.14 18.06 -16.91
C ILE A 282 0.91 19.27 -16.40
N THR A 283 1.36 20.13 -17.31
CA THR A 283 2.04 21.37 -16.95
C THR A 283 1.02 22.41 -16.48
N ILE A 284 1.27 23.01 -15.32
CA ILE A 284 0.41 24.03 -14.71
C ILE A 284 1.05 25.41 -14.81
N ILE A 285 2.36 25.49 -14.48
CA ILE A 285 3.18 26.71 -14.49
C ILE A 285 4.36 26.50 -15.41
#